data_AF-A0A209ADA9-F1
#
_entry.id   AF-A0A209ADA9-F1
#
_cell.length_a   1.000
_cell.length_b   1.000
_cell.length_c   1.000
_cell.angle_alpha   90.00
_cell.angle_beta   90.00
_cell.angle_gamma   90.00
#
_symmetry.space_group_name_H-M   'P 1'
#
loop_
_entity.id
_entity.type
_entity.pdbx_description
1 polymer ?
#
loop_
_entity_poly.entity_id
_entity_poly.type
_entity_poly.pdbx_seq_one_letter_code
_entity_poly.pdbx_strand_id
1 'polypeptide(L)'
;MNPHSDAERQAGILILSQLKMFNEAVVYFEQHLSPAFWKSYDQCVERFMKDNNWVGKANYEHQDYCWLAHPAWVIEGVNCKYWFENSTTVSDGNDYILAVLTGTGTEQGQFGFEFKLNAGFFGGARKITSYTSAIQQQLHELGLVDKGKGSYFLPVIIEPRLLTECWKEYGEFPVEHEAFSPLRIALETLLQSTKILDAIFSSETQIAVSESI
;
A
#
# COMPACT_ATOMS: atom_id res chain seq x y z
N MET A 1 -1.11 9.65 35.06
CA MET A 1 -1.51 8.36 34.44
C MET A 1 -2.98 8.17 34.69
N ASN A 2 -3.79 8.06 33.64
CA ASN A 2 -5.18 7.63 33.82
C ASN A 2 -5.18 6.17 34.28
N PRO A 3 -6.04 5.79 35.24
CA PRO A 3 -6.21 4.39 35.59
C PRO A 3 -6.70 3.61 34.37
N HIS A 4 -6.16 2.41 34.17
CA HIS A 4 -6.60 1.50 33.10
C HIS A 4 -8.12 1.28 33.14
N SER A 5 -8.74 1.07 31.99
CA SER A 5 -10.14 0.62 31.92
C SER A 5 -10.29 -0.84 32.43
N ASP A 6 -11.52 -1.26 32.72
CA ASP A 6 -11.78 -2.68 33.06
C ASP A 6 -11.34 -3.64 31.96
N ALA A 7 -11.54 -3.26 30.69
CA ALA A 7 -11.14 -4.06 29.54
C ALA A 7 -9.60 -4.20 29.45
N GLU A 8 -8.88 -3.09 29.64
CA GLU A 8 -7.41 -3.10 29.65
C GLU A 8 -6.85 -3.94 30.80
N ARG A 9 -7.45 -3.85 32.00
CA ARG A 9 -7.09 -4.72 33.13
C ARG A 9 -7.31 -6.19 32.79
N GLN A 10 -8.43 -6.53 32.17
CA GLN A 10 -8.75 -7.91 31.81
C GLN A 10 -7.81 -8.47 30.73
N ALA A 11 -7.45 -7.65 29.74
CA ALA A 11 -6.42 -7.99 28.76
C ALA A 11 -5.06 -8.23 29.45
N GLY A 12 -4.69 -7.36 30.39
CA GLY A 12 -3.48 -7.52 31.20
C GLY A 12 -3.45 -8.83 32.00
N ILE A 13 -4.57 -9.19 32.65
CA ILE A 13 -4.69 -10.47 33.38
C ILE A 13 -4.51 -11.66 32.43
N LEU A 14 -5.16 -11.64 31.26
CA LEU A 14 -5.04 -12.71 30.28
C LEU A 14 -3.58 -12.88 29.81
N ILE A 15 -2.93 -11.78 29.41
CA ILE A 15 -1.52 -11.78 28.98
C ILE A 15 -0.62 -12.32 30.09
N LEU A 16 -0.75 -11.80 31.32
CA LEU A 16 0.11 -12.21 32.44
C LEU A 16 -0.12 -13.67 32.84
N SER A 17 -1.36 -14.16 32.76
CA SER A 17 -1.68 -15.57 33.05
C SER A 17 -1.13 -16.56 32.02
N GLN A 18 -0.88 -16.10 30.78
CA GLN A 18 -0.37 -16.89 29.66
C GLN A 18 0.94 -16.32 29.12
N LEU A 19 1.73 -15.66 29.96
CA LEU A 19 2.86 -14.82 29.53
C LEU A 19 3.87 -15.57 28.67
N LYS A 20 4.13 -16.84 28.98
CA LYS A 20 5.00 -17.71 28.18
C LYS A 20 4.47 -17.87 26.75
N MET A 21 3.20 -18.24 26.60
CA MET A 21 2.57 -18.44 25.29
C MET A 21 2.48 -17.12 24.52
N PHE A 22 2.15 -16.02 25.19
CA PHE A 22 2.16 -14.68 24.58
C PHE A 22 3.55 -14.35 24.02
N ASN A 23 4.60 -14.52 24.81
CA ASN A 23 5.97 -14.28 24.37
C ASN A 23 6.37 -15.18 23.19
N GLU A 24 6.09 -16.48 23.27
CA GLU A 24 6.37 -17.43 22.18
C GLU A 24 5.63 -17.05 20.89
N ALA A 25 4.36 -16.63 20.99
CA ALA A 25 3.57 -16.21 19.84
C ALA A 25 4.10 -14.92 19.19
N VAL A 26 4.48 -13.92 20.00
CA VAL A 26 5.07 -12.66 19.49
C VAL A 26 6.39 -12.94 18.78
N VAL A 27 7.28 -13.71 19.41
CA VAL A 27 8.58 -14.09 18.81
C VAL A 27 8.37 -14.86 17.51
N TYR A 28 7.44 -15.83 17.50
CA TYR A 28 7.13 -16.61 16.29
C TYR A 28 6.54 -15.74 15.18
N PHE A 29 5.69 -14.78 15.54
CA PHE A 29 5.12 -13.84 14.59
C PHE A 29 6.20 -12.98 13.92
N GLU A 30 7.09 -12.38 14.71
CA GLU A 30 8.16 -11.50 14.21
C GLU A 30 9.21 -12.24 13.39
N GLN A 31 9.56 -13.47 13.79
CA GLN A 31 10.66 -14.22 13.17
C GLN A 31 10.22 -15.11 11.99
N HIS A 32 8.95 -15.50 11.93
CA HIS A 32 8.48 -16.48 10.95
C HIS A 32 7.26 -16.00 10.17
N LEU A 33 6.15 -15.65 10.84
CA LEU A 33 4.90 -15.34 10.14
C LEU A 33 5.00 -14.06 9.31
N SER A 34 5.44 -12.96 9.94
CA SER A 34 5.53 -11.65 9.28
C SER A 34 6.53 -11.69 8.11
N PRO A 35 7.78 -12.18 8.27
CA PRO A 35 8.71 -12.28 7.14
C PRO A 35 8.21 -13.18 6.01
N ALA A 36 7.62 -14.34 6.33
CA ALA A 36 7.08 -15.24 5.30
C ALA A 36 5.95 -14.60 4.49
N PHE A 37 5.10 -13.82 5.17
CA PHE A 37 4.04 -13.07 4.50
C PHE A 37 4.62 -11.99 3.59
N TRP A 38 5.51 -11.13 4.11
CA TRP A 38 6.05 -9.99 3.36
C TRP A 38 6.96 -10.41 2.20
N LYS A 39 7.70 -11.51 2.35
CA LYS A 39 8.43 -12.12 1.24
C LYS A 39 7.51 -12.47 0.07
N SER A 40 6.35 -13.03 0.38
CA SER A 40 5.37 -13.45 -0.63
C SER A 40 4.61 -12.25 -1.21
N TYR A 41 4.36 -11.22 -0.38
CA TYR A 41 3.91 -9.91 -0.85
C TYR A 41 4.88 -9.32 -1.88
N ASP A 42 6.18 -9.28 -1.55
CA ASP A 42 7.21 -8.75 -2.44
C ASP A 42 7.25 -9.55 -3.76
N GLN A 43 7.22 -10.87 -3.69
CA GLN A 43 7.15 -11.73 -4.88
C GLN A 43 5.90 -11.48 -5.75
N CYS A 44 4.73 -11.23 -5.14
CA CYS A 44 3.52 -10.85 -5.87
C CYS A 44 3.72 -9.54 -6.64
N VAL A 45 4.31 -8.52 -6.00
CA VAL A 45 4.58 -7.23 -6.65
C VAL A 45 5.66 -7.35 -7.72
N GLU A 46 6.75 -8.08 -7.45
CA GLU A 46 7.83 -8.34 -8.43
C GLU A 46 7.30 -9.04 -9.67
N ARG A 47 6.45 -10.05 -9.51
CA ARG A 47 5.82 -10.74 -10.62
C ARG A 47 4.95 -9.79 -11.43
N PHE A 48 4.10 -9.00 -10.77
CA PHE A 48 3.30 -7.98 -11.46
C PHE A 48 4.18 -7.00 -12.26
N MET A 49 5.27 -6.50 -11.66
CA MET A 49 6.18 -5.58 -12.32
C MET A 49 6.82 -6.21 -13.56
N LYS A 50 7.29 -7.46 -13.44
CA LYS A 50 7.88 -8.21 -14.55
C LYS A 50 6.88 -8.45 -15.68
N ASP A 51 5.67 -8.92 -15.35
CA ASP A 51 4.64 -9.30 -16.33
C ASP A 51 4.11 -8.07 -17.10
N ASN A 52 4.14 -6.89 -16.49
CA ASN A 52 3.65 -5.65 -17.09
C ASN A 52 4.77 -4.70 -17.56
N ASN A 53 6.05 -5.08 -17.42
CA ASN A 53 7.22 -4.25 -17.72
C ASN A 53 7.23 -2.91 -16.93
N TRP A 54 6.83 -2.95 -15.67
CA TRP A 54 6.92 -1.80 -14.76
C TRP A 54 8.29 -1.72 -14.11
N VAL A 55 8.69 -0.49 -13.80
CA VAL A 55 9.93 -0.20 -13.08
C VAL A 55 9.60 0.00 -11.62
N GLY A 56 10.42 -0.52 -10.71
CA GLY A 56 10.17 -0.36 -9.28
C GLY A 56 11.11 -1.19 -8.42
N LYS A 57 10.76 -1.25 -7.13
CA LYS A 57 11.40 -2.09 -6.13
C LYS A 57 10.34 -2.57 -5.16
N ALA A 58 10.21 -3.89 -4.99
CA ALA A 58 9.44 -4.49 -3.92
C ALA A 58 10.42 -5.07 -2.90
N ASN A 59 10.48 -4.50 -1.71
CA ASN A 59 11.38 -4.92 -0.65
C ASN A 59 10.79 -4.55 0.71
N TYR A 60 9.49 -4.79 0.85
CA TYR A 60 8.76 -4.51 2.07
C TYR A 60 9.27 -5.38 3.22
N GLU A 61 9.60 -6.66 2.96
CA GLU A 61 10.12 -7.59 3.97
C GLU A 61 11.32 -7.03 4.75
N HIS A 62 12.18 -6.23 4.11
CA HIS A 62 13.43 -5.77 4.69
C HIS A 62 13.53 -4.25 4.88
N GLN A 63 12.70 -3.47 4.20
CA GLN A 63 12.81 -2.00 4.20
C GLN A 63 11.47 -1.29 4.37
N ASP A 64 10.36 -2.03 4.59
CA ASP A 64 9.00 -1.49 4.66
C ASP A 64 8.64 -0.60 3.46
N TYR A 65 9.30 -0.88 2.33
CA TYR A 65 9.32 -0.01 1.16
C TYR A 65 9.12 -0.80 -0.14
N CYS A 66 8.14 -0.33 -0.90
CA CYS A 66 7.70 -0.85 -2.16
C CYS A 66 7.22 0.31 -3.02
N TRP A 67 7.81 0.48 -4.21
CA TRP A 67 7.34 1.44 -5.19
C TRP A 67 7.38 0.85 -6.59
N LEU A 68 6.50 1.36 -7.45
CA LEU A 68 6.36 0.91 -8.82
C LEU A 68 5.80 2.02 -9.71
N ALA A 69 6.25 2.07 -10.95
CA ALA A 69 5.85 3.05 -11.93
C ALA A 69 5.74 2.41 -13.31
N HIS A 70 4.75 2.88 -14.09
CA HIS A 70 4.67 2.56 -15.50
C HIS A 70 5.91 3.11 -16.23
N PRO A 71 6.51 2.39 -17.20
CA PRO A 71 7.77 2.80 -17.84
C PRO A 71 7.69 4.17 -18.53
N ALA A 72 6.52 4.56 -19.03
CA ALA A 72 6.30 5.89 -19.63
C ALA A 72 6.40 7.05 -18.62
N TRP A 73 6.37 6.76 -17.33
CA TRP A 73 6.46 7.75 -16.25
C TRP A 73 7.90 7.99 -15.79
N VAL A 74 8.85 7.14 -16.21
CA VAL A 74 10.26 7.26 -15.84
C VAL A 74 10.90 8.41 -16.63
N ILE A 75 11.65 9.27 -15.94
CA ILE A 75 12.44 10.36 -16.54
C ILE A 75 13.85 9.85 -16.81
N GLU A 76 14.54 9.41 -15.75
CA GLU A 76 15.90 8.87 -15.80
C GLU A 76 16.19 8.04 -14.55
N GLY A 77 16.69 6.81 -14.71
CA GLY A 77 16.99 5.92 -13.58
C GLY A 77 15.77 5.67 -12.71
N VAL A 78 15.83 6.06 -11.43
CA VAL A 78 14.73 5.95 -10.46
C VAL A 78 13.86 7.22 -10.38
N ASN A 79 14.21 8.27 -11.11
CA ASN A 79 13.45 9.52 -11.10
C ASN A 79 12.21 9.40 -11.99
N CYS A 80 11.02 9.53 -11.42
CA CYS A 80 9.75 9.36 -12.11
C CYS A 80 8.90 10.64 -12.05
N LYS A 81 8.08 10.87 -13.08
CA LYS A 81 7.01 11.89 -13.08
C LYS A 81 5.93 11.52 -12.07
N TYR A 82 5.56 10.24 -12.07
CA TYR A 82 4.58 9.63 -11.18
C TYR A 82 5.02 8.23 -10.78
N TRP A 83 4.58 7.78 -9.63
CA TRP A 83 4.77 6.41 -9.17
C TRP A 83 3.66 6.06 -8.16
N PHE A 84 3.51 4.77 -7.91
CA PHE A 84 2.81 4.28 -6.75
C PHE A 84 3.81 3.82 -5.70
N GLU A 85 3.48 4.01 -4.44
CA GLU A 85 4.29 3.62 -3.30
C GLU A 85 3.40 3.02 -2.23
N ASN A 86 3.87 2.02 -1.48
CA ASN A 86 3.12 1.57 -0.32
C ASN A 86 2.96 2.73 0.69
N SER A 87 1.80 2.78 1.35
CA SER A 87 1.50 3.81 2.32
C SER A 87 0.57 3.23 3.38
N THR A 88 0.63 3.84 4.57
CA THR A 88 -0.29 3.53 5.66
C THR A 88 -0.94 4.80 6.15
N THR A 89 -2.21 4.71 6.57
CA THR A 89 -2.94 5.84 7.12
C THR A 89 -2.94 5.87 8.64
N VAL A 90 -2.31 4.89 9.30
CA VAL A 90 -2.09 4.91 10.76
C VAL A 90 -0.96 5.88 11.09
N SER A 91 -1.04 6.57 12.23
CA SER A 91 -0.12 7.68 12.54
C SER A 91 0.88 7.35 13.65
N ASP A 92 0.53 6.42 14.54
CA ASP A 92 1.21 6.31 15.82
C ASP A 92 2.05 5.02 15.94
N GLY A 93 1.98 4.13 14.94
CA GLY A 93 2.81 2.94 14.85
C GLY A 93 2.53 1.90 15.95
N ASN A 94 1.36 1.96 16.59
CA ASN A 94 1.01 1.03 17.67
C ASN A 94 0.59 -0.35 17.16
N ASP A 95 0.23 -0.45 15.87
CA ASP A 95 -0.19 -1.69 15.24
C ASP A 95 0.89 -2.29 14.35
N TYR A 96 0.99 -3.62 14.37
CA TYR A 96 1.70 -4.34 13.32
C TYR A 96 1.00 -4.09 11.98
N ILE A 97 1.76 -3.78 10.93
CA ILE A 97 1.19 -3.48 9.61
C ILE A 97 0.38 -4.66 9.06
N LEU A 98 0.75 -5.90 9.36
CA LEU A 98 -0.05 -7.07 8.98
C LEU A 98 -1.45 -7.06 9.64
N ALA A 99 -1.58 -6.54 10.87
CA ALA A 99 -2.88 -6.35 11.51
C ALA A 99 -3.69 -5.21 10.87
N VAL A 100 -3.02 -4.13 10.43
CA VAL A 100 -3.65 -3.04 9.67
C VAL A 100 -4.16 -3.57 8.32
N LEU A 101 -3.36 -4.37 7.62
CA LEU A 101 -3.71 -5.01 6.35
C LEU A 101 -4.92 -5.94 6.46
N THR A 102 -5.16 -6.51 7.65
CA THR A 102 -6.33 -7.37 7.90
C THR A 102 -7.53 -6.64 8.50
N GLY A 103 -7.44 -5.32 8.68
CA GLY A 103 -8.50 -4.52 9.31
C GLY A 103 -8.70 -4.83 10.80
N THR A 104 -7.70 -5.40 11.46
CA THR A 104 -7.71 -5.77 12.88
C THR A 104 -6.76 -4.94 13.73
N GLY A 105 -6.25 -3.84 13.19
CA GLY A 105 -5.50 -2.83 13.94
C GLY A 105 -6.35 -2.19 15.03
N THR A 106 -5.70 -1.70 16.07
CA THR A 106 -6.31 -0.91 17.14
C THR A 106 -6.56 0.54 16.71
N GLU A 107 -5.75 1.06 15.79
CA GLU A 107 -5.94 2.33 15.11
C GLU A 107 -6.87 2.18 13.90
N GLN A 108 -7.74 3.18 13.69
CA GLN A 108 -8.50 3.26 12.44
C GLN A 108 -7.57 3.69 11.31
N GLY A 109 -7.07 2.72 10.55
CA GLY A 109 -6.27 2.99 9.38
C GLY A 109 -6.21 1.84 8.39
N GLN A 110 -5.54 2.09 7.28
CA GLN A 110 -5.45 1.19 6.15
C GLN A 110 -4.03 1.16 5.62
N PHE A 111 -3.64 0.01 5.09
CA PHE A 111 -2.43 -0.17 4.30
C PHE A 111 -2.82 -0.27 2.82
N GLY A 112 -1.97 0.22 1.92
CA GLY A 112 -2.23 0.13 0.49
C GLY A 112 -1.20 0.87 -0.34
N PHE A 113 -1.60 1.31 -1.52
CA PHE A 113 -0.75 2.06 -2.44
C PHE A 113 -1.21 3.51 -2.56
N GLU A 114 -0.27 4.45 -2.52
CA GLU A 114 -0.51 5.85 -2.74
C GLU A 114 0.11 6.28 -4.07
N PHE A 115 -0.68 6.93 -4.92
CA PHE A 115 -0.20 7.64 -6.09
C PHE A 115 0.56 8.89 -5.65
N LYS A 116 1.80 8.97 -6.08
CA LYS A 116 2.70 10.09 -5.85
C LYS A 116 3.10 10.71 -7.18
N LEU A 117 3.35 12.01 -7.15
CA LEU A 117 3.78 12.76 -8.31
C LEU A 117 4.94 13.68 -7.95
N ASN A 118 5.87 13.86 -8.88
CA ASN A 118 7.03 14.70 -8.69
C ASN A 118 6.65 16.16 -8.91
N ALA A 119 6.41 16.90 -7.84
CA ALA A 119 6.02 18.31 -7.91
C ALA A 119 7.03 19.18 -8.68
N GLY A 120 8.32 18.85 -8.65
CA GLY A 120 9.36 19.57 -9.39
C GLY A 120 9.19 19.45 -10.91
N PHE A 121 8.67 18.32 -11.38
CA PHE A 121 8.37 18.11 -12.80
C PHE A 121 7.16 18.94 -13.27
N PHE A 122 6.17 19.16 -12.41
CA PHE A 122 4.93 19.88 -12.74
C PHE A 122 4.93 21.38 -12.41
N GLY A 123 6.12 21.98 -12.17
CA GLY A 123 6.22 23.41 -11.87
C GLY A 123 5.68 23.80 -10.48
N GLY A 124 5.61 22.85 -9.55
CA GLY A 124 5.31 23.07 -8.13
C GLY A 124 3.84 22.90 -7.73
N ALA A 125 3.60 22.91 -6.41
CA ALA A 125 2.33 22.52 -5.80
C ALA A 125 1.09 23.31 -6.25
N ARG A 126 1.25 24.57 -6.68
CA ARG A 126 0.12 25.41 -7.12
C ARG A 126 -0.48 24.95 -8.45
N LYS A 127 0.34 24.43 -9.37
CA LYS A 127 -0.14 23.85 -10.64
C LYS A 127 -0.75 22.46 -10.42
N ILE A 128 -0.30 21.71 -9.42
CA ILE A 128 -0.85 20.39 -9.10
C ILE A 128 -2.36 20.46 -8.83
N THR A 129 -2.80 21.44 -8.04
CA THR A 129 -4.20 21.58 -7.64
C THR A 129 -5.15 21.87 -8.81
N SER A 130 -4.67 22.45 -9.92
CA SER A 130 -5.50 22.64 -11.11
C SER A 130 -5.69 21.36 -11.91
N TYR A 131 -4.73 20.42 -11.89
CA TYR A 131 -4.83 19.14 -12.61
C TYR A 131 -5.85 18.18 -12.01
N THR A 132 -6.19 18.30 -10.72
CA THR A 132 -6.82 17.21 -9.97
C THR A 132 -8.35 17.31 -9.87
N SER A 133 -8.99 18.37 -10.35
CA SER A 133 -10.44 18.57 -10.20
C SER A 133 -11.29 17.88 -11.28
N ALA A 134 -10.72 17.54 -12.44
CA ALA A 134 -11.51 17.11 -13.60
C ALA A 134 -11.88 15.61 -13.62
N ILE A 135 -11.16 14.75 -12.90
CA ILE A 135 -11.24 13.27 -13.08
C ILE A 135 -11.33 12.50 -11.74
N GLN A 136 -11.59 13.18 -10.61
CA GLN A 136 -11.78 12.55 -9.30
C GLN A 136 -12.80 11.40 -9.31
N GLN A 137 -13.87 11.52 -10.10
CA GLN A 137 -14.92 10.51 -10.16
C GLN A 137 -14.43 9.18 -10.77
N GLN A 138 -13.64 9.19 -11.84
CA GLN A 138 -13.20 7.94 -12.50
C GLN A 138 -12.20 7.16 -11.64
N LEU A 139 -11.31 7.87 -10.93
CA LEU A 139 -10.40 7.24 -9.97
C LEU A 139 -11.17 6.69 -8.76
N HIS A 140 -12.21 7.39 -8.32
CA HIS A 140 -13.09 6.90 -7.25
C HIS A 140 -13.86 5.63 -7.65
N GLU A 141 -14.34 5.54 -8.90
CA GLU A 141 -14.99 4.34 -9.44
C GLU A 141 -14.04 3.12 -9.50
N LEU A 142 -12.73 3.35 -9.58
CA LEU A 142 -11.70 2.31 -9.44
C LEU A 142 -11.31 1.99 -7.98
N GLY A 143 -11.91 2.67 -7.00
CA GLY A 143 -11.64 2.48 -5.57
C GLY A 143 -10.47 3.31 -5.02
N LEU A 144 -9.91 4.24 -5.81
CA LEU A 144 -8.91 5.18 -5.30
C LEU A 144 -9.58 6.32 -4.51
N VAL A 145 -9.07 6.57 -3.31
CA VAL A 145 -9.56 7.60 -2.39
C VAL A 145 -8.68 8.84 -2.49
N ASP A 146 -9.29 10.00 -2.75
CA ASP A 146 -8.58 11.28 -2.80
C ASP A 146 -8.02 11.63 -1.41
N LYS A 147 -6.71 11.90 -1.34
CA LYS A 147 -5.99 12.35 -0.13
C LYS A 147 -5.69 13.85 -0.17
N GLY A 148 -6.14 14.55 -1.21
CA GLY A 148 -5.85 15.94 -1.51
C GLY A 148 -4.48 16.13 -2.17
N LYS A 149 -4.26 17.34 -2.70
CA LYS A 149 -2.99 17.75 -3.35
C LYS A 149 -2.54 16.81 -4.48
N GLY A 150 -3.47 16.15 -5.15
CA GLY A 150 -3.20 15.20 -6.24
C GLY A 150 -2.64 13.85 -5.81
N SER A 151 -2.77 13.50 -4.53
CA SER A 151 -2.51 12.15 -4.05
C SER A 151 -3.81 11.35 -4.00
N TYR A 152 -3.72 10.09 -4.43
CA TYR A 152 -4.82 9.13 -4.41
C TYR A 152 -4.36 7.84 -3.75
N PHE A 153 -5.18 7.26 -2.87
CA PHE A 153 -4.83 6.09 -2.09
C PHE A 153 -5.75 4.91 -2.42
N LEU A 154 -5.16 3.76 -2.74
CA LEU A 154 -5.86 2.51 -2.97
C LEU A 154 -5.62 1.56 -1.78
N PRO A 155 -6.61 1.33 -0.90
CA PRO A 155 -6.45 0.42 0.22
C PRO A 155 -6.37 -1.03 -0.25
N VAL A 156 -5.60 -1.84 0.49
CA VAL A 156 -5.57 -3.30 0.37
C VAL A 156 -6.05 -3.86 1.71
N ILE A 157 -7.03 -4.76 1.67
CA ILE A 157 -7.56 -5.42 2.86
C ILE A 157 -7.58 -6.92 2.58
N ILE A 158 -6.94 -7.70 3.45
CA ILE A 158 -6.91 -9.17 3.38
C ILE A 158 -7.78 -9.73 4.49
N GLU A 159 -8.67 -10.65 4.17
CA GLU A 159 -9.48 -11.30 5.20
C GLU A 159 -8.58 -12.17 6.11
N PRO A 160 -8.55 -11.95 7.44
CA PRO A 160 -7.66 -12.69 8.34
C PRO A 160 -7.86 -14.21 8.30
N ARG A 161 -9.09 -14.65 7.98
CA ARG A 161 -9.41 -16.06 7.80
C ARG A 161 -8.59 -16.70 6.68
N LEU A 162 -8.42 -16.02 5.54
CA LEU A 162 -7.66 -16.54 4.40
C LEU A 162 -6.18 -16.74 4.75
N LEU A 163 -5.60 -15.86 5.57
CA LEU A 163 -4.23 -16.03 6.06
C LEU A 163 -4.11 -17.26 6.97
N THR A 164 -5.09 -17.46 7.84
CA THR A 164 -5.12 -18.60 8.77
C THR A 164 -5.28 -19.92 8.02
N GLU A 165 -6.18 -19.96 7.03
CA GLU A 165 -6.40 -21.15 6.18
C GLU A 165 -5.17 -21.46 5.34
N CYS A 166 -4.57 -20.45 4.71
CA CYS A 166 -3.33 -20.57 3.94
C CYS A 166 -2.20 -21.17 4.80
N TRP A 167 -1.96 -20.57 5.97
CA TRP A 167 -0.90 -21.05 6.87
C TRP A 167 -1.15 -22.47 7.36
N LYS A 168 -2.40 -22.80 7.69
CA LYS A 168 -2.77 -24.14 8.14
C LYS A 168 -2.54 -25.21 7.07
N GLU A 169 -2.78 -24.88 5.80
CA GLU A 169 -2.66 -25.81 4.69
C GLU A 169 -1.21 -25.95 4.21
N TYR A 170 -0.49 -24.84 4.08
CA TYR A 170 0.82 -24.81 3.43
C TYR A 170 1.99 -24.62 4.39
N GLY A 171 1.78 -24.03 5.58
CA GLY A 171 2.86 -23.59 6.47
C GLY A 171 3.71 -22.44 5.90
N GLU A 172 3.23 -21.82 4.83
CA GLU A 172 3.81 -20.68 4.11
C GLU A 172 2.68 -19.89 3.44
N PHE A 173 3.02 -18.86 2.67
CA PHE A 173 2.05 -18.03 1.94
C PHE A 173 2.31 -18.10 0.43
N PRO A 174 1.87 -19.14 -0.30
CA PRO A 174 2.10 -19.22 -1.74
C PRO A 174 1.49 -18.03 -2.48
N VAL A 175 2.24 -17.43 -3.41
CA VAL A 175 1.83 -16.23 -4.16
C VAL A 175 0.56 -16.40 -4.99
N GLU A 176 0.20 -17.63 -5.35
CA GLU A 176 -1.04 -17.96 -6.08
C GLU A 176 -2.26 -18.12 -5.17
N HIS A 177 -2.05 -18.24 -3.86
CA HIS A 177 -3.14 -18.48 -2.92
C HIS A 177 -4.14 -17.31 -2.92
N GLU A 178 -5.39 -17.60 -2.59
CA GLU A 178 -6.48 -16.63 -2.59
C GLU A 178 -6.29 -15.52 -1.55
N ALA A 179 -5.49 -15.78 -0.52
CA ALA A 179 -5.07 -14.77 0.47
C ALA A 179 -4.41 -13.52 -0.17
N PHE A 180 -3.74 -13.68 -1.32
CA PHE A 180 -3.15 -12.57 -2.09
C PHE A 180 -4.05 -12.02 -3.20
N SER A 181 -5.27 -12.55 -3.38
CA SER A 181 -6.22 -12.00 -4.36
C SER A 181 -6.46 -10.49 -4.17
N PRO A 182 -6.66 -9.97 -2.94
CA PRO A 182 -6.82 -8.52 -2.74
C PRO A 182 -5.61 -7.70 -3.21
N LEU A 183 -4.39 -8.19 -3.00
CA LEU A 183 -3.17 -7.55 -3.48
C LEU A 183 -3.10 -7.56 -5.01
N ARG A 184 -3.38 -8.71 -5.65
CA ARG A 184 -3.39 -8.82 -7.12
C ARG A 184 -4.42 -7.90 -7.75
N ILE A 185 -5.63 -7.85 -7.20
CA ILE A 185 -6.69 -6.94 -7.63
C ILE A 185 -6.22 -5.48 -7.50
N ALA A 186 -5.58 -5.12 -6.38
CA ALA A 186 -5.07 -3.76 -6.21
C ALA A 186 -4.01 -3.41 -7.27
N LEU A 187 -3.07 -4.31 -7.56
CA LEU A 187 -2.05 -4.11 -8.59
C LEU A 187 -2.68 -3.99 -10.00
N GLU A 188 -3.69 -4.79 -10.32
CA GLU A 188 -4.46 -4.65 -11.56
C GLU A 188 -5.21 -3.30 -11.62
N THR A 189 -5.76 -2.83 -10.51
CA THR A 189 -6.36 -1.50 -10.41
C THR A 189 -5.33 -0.39 -10.66
N LEU A 190 -4.10 -0.52 -10.13
CA LEU A 190 -3.01 0.41 -10.44
C LEU A 190 -2.76 0.43 -11.95
N LEU A 191 -2.71 -0.73 -12.61
CA LEU A 191 -2.53 -0.84 -14.04
C LEU A 191 -3.65 -0.14 -14.82
N GLN A 192 -4.91 -0.37 -14.45
CA GLN A 192 -6.07 0.25 -15.09
C GLN A 192 -6.08 1.77 -14.90
N SER A 193 -5.67 2.24 -13.72
CA SER A 193 -5.63 3.67 -13.40
C SER A 193 -4.61 4.45 -14.23
N THR A 194 -3.58 3.79 -14.79
CA THR A 194 -2.53 4.47 -15.56
C THR A 194 -3.08 5.27 -16.73
N LYS A 195 -4.05 4.74 -17.47
CA LYS A 195 -4.69 5.42 -18.61
C LYS A 195 -5.42 6.69 -18.18
N ILE A 196 -6.08 6.64 -17.02
CA ILE A 196 -6.83 7.77 -16.47
C ILE A 196 -5.84 8.84 -16.00
N LEU A 197 -4.79 8.44 -15.28
CA LEU A 197 -3.73 9.33 -14.80
C LEU A 197 -2.96 9.97 -15.97
N ASP A 198 -2.62 9.21 -17.01
CA ASP A 198 -1.99 9.74 -18.21
C ASP A 198 -2.89 10.75 -18.91
N ALA A 199 -4.21 10.54 -18.99
CA ALA A 199 -5.13 11.50 -19.56
C ALA A 199 -5.20 12.81 -18.74
N ILE A 200 -5.18 12.71 -17.40
CA ILE A 200 -5.15 13.86 -16.49
C ILE A 200 -3.92 14.74 -16.78
N PHE A 201 -2.75 14.13 -16.89
CA PHE A 201 -1.51 14.92 -16.93
C PHE A 201 -0.96 15.17 -18.35
N SER A 202 -1.36 14.38 -19.35
CA SER A 202 -0.95 14.58 -20.76
C SER A 202 -1.69 15.73 -21.43
N SER A 203 -2.96 15.97 -21.06
CA SER A 203 -3.82 16.99 -21.68
C SER A 203 -3.31 18.43 -21.48
N GLU A 204 -2.52 18.69 -20.43
CA GLU A 204 -2.00 20.04 -20.15
C GLU A 204 -0.48 20.22 -20.41
N THR A 205 0.26 19.14 -20.70
CA THR A 205 1.67 19.27 -21.11
C THR A 205 1.77 19.94 -22.50
N GLN A 206 0.75 19.80 -23.35
CA GLN A 206 0.67 20.51 -24.63
C GLN A 206 0.39 22.02 -24.48
N ILE A 207 -0.34 22.43 -23.43
CA ILE A 207 -0.67 23.84 -23.20
C ILE A 207 0.58 24.60 -22.68
N ALA A 208 1.30 24.01 -21.73
CA ALA A 208 2.51 24.62 -21.16
C ALA A 208 3.65 24.81 -22.19
N VAL A 209 3.77 23.93 -23.18
CA VAL A 209 4.74 24.07 -24.28
C VAL A 209 4.28 25.12 -25.31
N SER A 210 2.97 25.28 -25.52
CA SER A 210 2.44 26.30 -26.44
C SER A 210 2.51 27.74 -25.88
N GLU A 211 2.56 27.91 -24.56
CA GLU A 211 2.71 29.21 -23.90
C GLU A 211 4.18 29.64 -23.70
N SER A 212 5.14 28.78 -24.05
CA SER A 212 6.58 29.05 -23.95
C SER A 212 7.27 29.26 -25.31
N ILE A 213 6.48 29.57 -26.36
CA ILE A 213 6.95 30.01 -27.69
C ILE A 213 6.57 31.48 -27.91
#